data_AF-A0A1E3X470-F1
#
_entry.id   AF-A0A1E3X470-F1
#
_cell.length_a   1.000
_cell.length_b   1.000
_cell.length_c   1.000
_cell.angle_alpha   90.00
_cell.angle_beta   90.00
_cell.angle_gamma   90.00
#
_symmetry.space_group_name_H-M   'P 1'
#
loop_
_entity.id
_entity.type
_entity.pdbx_description
1 polymer ?
#
loop_
_entity_poly.entity_id
_entity_poly.type
_entity_poly.pdbx_seq_one_letter_code
_entity_poly.pdbx_strand_id
1 'polypeptide(L)' 'MISEYIEKAMGKAFYEKLEDGTYSGEIPDCPGTLAFGKTLYECQRELKSTLEG' A
#
# COMPACT_ATOMS: atom_id res chain seq x y z
N MET A 1 -2.75 -10.42 -16.69
CA MET A 1 -2.40 -9.01 -17.00
C MET A 1 -1.77 -8.39 -15.76
N ILE A 2 -0.86 -7.40 -15.87
CA ILE A 2 -0.19 -6.78 -14.70
C ILE A 2 -1.19 -6.19 -13.69
N SER A 3 -2.36 -5.73 -14.15
CA SER A 3 -3.44 -5.23 -13.29
C SER A 3 -3.96 -6.23 -12.25
N GLU A 4 -4.12 -7.51 -12.61
CA GLU A 4 -4.58 -8.53 -11.65
C GLU A 4 -3.55 -8.79 -10.54
N TYR A 5 -2.26 -8.68 -10.86
CA TYR A 5 -1.20 -8.85 -9.88
C TYR A 5 -1.23 -7.71 -8.87
N ILE A 6 -1.38 -6.48 -9.35
CA ILE A 6 -1.51 -5.28 -8.51
C ILE A 6 -2.78 -5.36 -7.67
N GLU A 7 -3.93 -5.73 -8.24
CA GLU A 7 -5.18 -5.88 -7.47
C GLU A 7 -5.07 -6.97 -6.40
N LYS A 8 -4.42 -8.11 -6.70
CA LYS A 8 -4.17 -9.16 -5.71
C LYS A 8 -3.23 -8.70 -4.60
N ALA A 9 -2.16 -7.97 -4.94
CA ALA A 9 -1.21 -7.44 -3.97
C ALA A 9 -1.87 -6.38 -3.08
N MET A 10 -2.64 -5.46 -3.68
CA MET A 10 -3.44 -4.46 -2.98
C MET A 10 -4.51 -5.07 -2.08
N GLY A 11 -5.12 -6.19 -2.49
CA GLY A 11 -6.07 -6.93 -1.65
C GLY A 11 -5.44 -7.61 -0.42
N LYS A 12 -4.11 -7.81 -0.44
CA LYS A 12 -3.33 -8.30 0.69
C LYS A 12 -2.63 -7.19 1.48
N ALA A 13 -2.78 -5.92 1.06
CA ALA A 13 -2.12 -4.81 1.72
C ALA A 13 -2.68 -4.62 3.14
N PHE A 14 -1.78 -4.48 4.09
CA PHE A 14 -2.08 -4.13 5.47
C PHE A 14 -1.97 -2.62 5.64
N TYR A 15 -2.99 -2.02 6.26
CA TYR A 15 -2.98 -0.61 6.60
C TYR A 15 -3.06 -0.45 8.11
N GLU A 16 -2.15 0.31 8.67
CA GLU A 16 -2.14 0.65 10.08
C GLU A 16 -2.17 2.16 10.25
N LYS A 17 -2.95 2.63 11.23
CA LYS A 17 -2.97 4.04 11.59
C LYS A 17 -1.91 4.29 12.64
N LEU A 18 -0.96 5.16 12.33
CA LEU A 18 0.14 5.54 13.20
C LEU A 18 -0.31 6.57 14.24
N GLU A 19 0.46 6.67 15.34
CA GLU A 19 0.19 7.60 16.44
C GLU A 19 0.29 9.08 16.03
N ASP A 20 1.05 9.37 14.98
CA ASP A 20 1.18 10.71 14.39
C ASP A 20 -0.05 11.14 13.56
N GLY A 21 -1.04 10.24 13.41
CA GLY A 21 -2.26 10.47 12.65
C GLY A 21 -2.13 10.13 11.16
N THR A 22 -1.00 9.60 10.71
CA THR A 22 -0.80 9.09 9.35
C THR A 22 -1.19 7.62 9.25
N TYR A 23 -1.16 7.09 8.03
CA TYR A 23 -1.41 5.69 7.71
C TYR A 23 -0.15 5.10 7.09
N SER A 24 0.33 4.01 7.66
CA SER A 24 1.29 3.12 7.03
C SER A 24 0.55 2.05 6.25
N GLY A 25 1.14 1.64 5.14
CA GLY A 25 0.63 0.58 4.31
C GLY A 25 1.77 -0.30 3.85
N GLU A 26 1.66 -1.61 4.06
CA GLU A 26 2.66 -2.59 3.65
C GLU A 26 2.01 -3.78 2.95
N ILE A 27 2.76 -4.44 2.07
CA ILE A 27 2.30 -5.68 1.43
C ILE A 27 3.21 -6.82 1.92
N PRO A 28 2.70 -7.72 2.78
CA PRO A 28 3.51 -8.83 3.30
C PRO A 28 3.98 -9.80 2.20
N ASP A 29 3.26 -9.87 1.09
CA ASP A 29 3.62 -10.66 -0.10
C ASP A 29 4.81 -10.05 -0.89
N CYS A 30 5.09 -8.76 -0.69
CA CYS A 30 6.13 -8.00 -1.39
C CYS A 30 7.07 -7.32 -0.37
N PRO A 31 8.06 -8.06 0.17
CA PRO A 31 9.00 -7.52 1.14
C PRO A 31 9.75 -6.33 0.53
N GLY A 32 9.58 -5.15 1.13
CA GLY A 32 10.15 -3.88 0.67
C GLY A 32 9.13 -2.89 0.11
N THR A 33 7.87 -3.29 -0.10
CA THR A 33 6.80 -2.38 -0.51
C THR A 33 6.10 -1.81 0.73
N LEU A 34 6.45 -0.55 1.05
CA LEU A 34 5.92 0.21 2.18
C LEU A 34 5.56 1.62 1.69
N ALA A 35 4.37 2.09 2.02
CA ALA A 35 3.92 3.44 1.72
C ALA A 35 3.33 4.11 2.96
N PHE A 36 3.37 5.44 2.97
CA PHE A 36 2.79 6.24 4.03
C PHE A 36 1.93 7.35 3.44
N GLY A 37 0.83 7.69 4.10
CA GLY A 37 -0.06 8.77 3.66
C GLY A 37 -0.77 9.41 4.83
N LYS A 38 -1.22 10.66 4.68
CA LYS A 38 -2.02 11.33 5.74
C LYS A 38 -3.43 10.75 5.82
N THR A 39 -3.86 10.06 4.77
CA THR A 39 -5.14 9.38 4.68
C THR A 39 -4.95 7.97 4.11
N LEU A 40 -5.90 7.08 4.40
CA LEU A 40 -5.92 5.72 3.84
C LEU A 40 -5.85 5.75 2.31
N TYR A 41 -6.56 6.69 1.68
CA TYR A 41 -6.59 6.85 0.23
C TYR A 41 -5.23 7.26 -0.36
N GLU A 42 -4.53 8.21 0.26
CA GLU A 42 -3.18 8.57 -0.16
C GLU A 42 -2.22 7.39 -0.02
N CYS A 43 -2.28 6.69 1.12
CA CYS A 43 -1.44 5.52 1.37
C CYS A 43 -1.69 4.42 0.32
N GLN A 44 -2.95 4.12 -0.01
CA GLN A 44 -3.34 3.18 -1.07
C GLN A 44 -2.78 3.58 -2.44
N ARG A 45 -2.86 4.87 -2.78
CA ARG A 45 -2.43 5.38 -4.08
C ARG A 45 -0.91 5.30 -4.24
N GLU A 46 -0.15 5.64 -3.19
CA GLU A 46 1.30 5.51 -3.16
C GLU A 46 1.74 4.04 -3.24
N LEU A 47 1.07 3.16 -2.49
CA LEU A 47 1.30 1.70 -2.56
C LEU A 47 1.10 1.15 -3.97
N LYS A 48 0.00 1.53 -4.60
CA LYS A 48 -0.31 1.12 -5.97
C LYS A 48 0.73 1.65 -6.95
N SER A 49 1.11 2.92 -6.84
CA SER A 49 2.15 3.52 -7.70
C SER A 49 3.51 2.84 -7.52
N THR A 50 3.82 2.37 -6.32
CA THR A 50 5.06 1.63 -6.03
C THR A 50 5.06 0.25 -6.67
N LEU A 51 3.89 -0.41 -6.75
CA LEU A 51 3.73 -1.70 -7.46
C LEU A 51 3.71 -1.57 -8.98
N GLU A 52 3.28 -0.41 -9.50
CA GLU A 52 3.24 -0.10 -10.93
C GLU A 52 4.60 0.35 -11.49
N GLY A 53 5.56 0.66 -10.61
CA GLY A 53 6.89 1.19 -10.93
C GLY A 53 7.90 0.19 -11.47
#